data_AF-A0A7X4FSN8-F1
#
_entry.id   AF-A0A7X4FSN8-F1
#
_cell.length_a   1.000
_cell.length_b   1.000
_cell.length_c   1.000
_cell.angle_alpha   90.00
_cell.angle_beta   90.00
_cell.angle_gamma   90.00
#
_symmetry.space_group_name_H-M   'P 1'
#
loop_
_entity.id
_entity.type
_entity.pdbx_description
1 polymer ?
#
loop_
_entity_poly.entity_id
_entity_poly.type
_entity_poly.pdbx_seq_one_letter_code
_entity_poly.pdbx_strand_id
1 'polypeptide(L)'
;MAGNYLIGPPGGASRALRLAAAAAVLAFVFAGAATAQTPTRCKAFGDSITAGVGDDPGRETPGYPPRLENLVPGLVVDNRGVGAERTPEGLARIDGVLAEPGDCLLLMEGTNDISRGISPETTLFNLDRMASRATEAGRTPYHSTLIPRLQNARFDPNNVENQDLVQAIRRLAAEHGRGLVDPFEVFSTRPRLFSEYYYAGEEDPVGHPNGPGYDLLARVFADALLATDTVPPVPTRLVPAHGASQVPAEATVEVEMRDFGSGIVEGSTSLVVGGAPAPAPVADEDGRSLLWSYKPPVPLSGVVTMTLRAWDLHGNVYNRLLGRFQVYGAVVPPGDVDGDGRVTGSDLVRLGLAFGAGARSRRYDAAADVDGSGQVDGEDLAILAANFGAGV
;
A
#
# COMPACT_ATOMS: atom_id res chain seq x y z
N MET A 1 -17.41 -47.78 -95.76
CA MET A 1 -17.66 -46.37 -96.14
C MET A 1 -17.58 -45.52 -94.90
N ALA A 2 -17.12 -44.28 -95.09
CA ALA A 2 -16.62 -43.34 -94.09
C ALA A 2 -17.56 -43.04 -92.91
N GLY A 3 -16.96 -42.67 -91.77
CA GLY A 3 -17.64 -42.05 -90.64
C GLY A 3 -16.63 -41.30 -89.77
N ASN A 4 -16.76 -39.98 -89.74
CA ASN A 4 -15.79 -38.99 -89.26
C ASN A 4 -15.48 -39.02 -87.75
N TYR A 5 -14.27 -38.56 -87.43
CA TYR A 5 -13.81 -38.10 -86.12
C TYR A 5 -14.57 -36.87 -85.62
N LEU A 6 -14.98 -36.88 -84.35
CA LEU A 6 -15.02 -35.70 -83.48
C LEU A 6 -14.60 -36.10 -82.05
N ILE A 7 -13.59 -35.38 -81.55
CA ILE A 7 -12.91 -35.56 -80.26
C ILE A 7 -13.71 -34.80 -79.18
N GLY A 8 -14.07 -35.47 -78.08
CA GLY A 8 -14.54 -34.85 -76.83
C GLY A 8 -13.39 -34.72 -75.81
N PRO A 9 -13.40 -33.71 -74.91
CA PRO A 9 -12.30 -33.49 -73.96
C PRO A 9 -12.36 -34.45 -72.74
N PRO A 10 -11.24 -34.66 -72.02
CA PRO A 10 -11.16 -35.69 -70.99
C PRO A 10 -11.66 -35.24 -69.61
N GLY A 11 -12.46 -36.12 -69.00
CA GLY A 11 -12.55 -36.48 -67.59
C GLY A 11 -12.18 -35.47 -66.50
N GLY A 12 -13.19 -34.78 -65.94
CA GLY A 12 -13.12 -34.10 -64.65
C GLY A 12 -13.73 -34.95 -63.53
N ALA A 13 -13.00 -35.92 -62.98
CA ALA A 13 -13.50 -36.71 -61.84
C ALA A 13 -12.42 -37.26 -60.89
N SER A 14 -11.26 -36.61 -60.77
CA SER A 14 -10.17 -37.15 -59.92
C SER A 14 -9.46 -36.14 -59.01
N ARG A 15 -9.88 -34.87 -58.95
CA ARG A 15 -9.31 -33.88 -58.02
C ARG A 15 -10.14 -33.58 -56.77
N ALA A 16 -11.46 -33.77 -56.80
CA ALA A 16 -12.33 -33.36 -55.68
C ALA A 16 -12.23 -34.29 -54.45
N LEU A 17 -11.98 -35.60 -54.65
CA LEU A 17 -11.92 -36.55 -53.53
C LEU A 17 -10.59 -36.56 -52.76
N ARG A 18 -9.50 -36.03 -53.32
CA ARG A 18 -8.18 -35.99 -52.64
C ARG A 18 -7.99 -34.77 -51.74
N LEU A 19 -8.79 -33.72 -51.91
CA LEU A 19 -8.74 -32.51 -51.07
C LEU A 19 -9.56 -32.64 -49.78
N ALA A 20 -10.62 -33.46 -49.76
CA ALA A 20 -11.42 -33.68 -48.56
C ALA A 20 -10.70 -34.54 -47.50
N ALA A 21 -9.88 -35.51 -47.91
CA ALA A 21 -9.11 -36.35 -46.98
C ALA A 21 -7.92 -35.62 -46.36
N ALA A 22 -7.32 -34.65 -47.07
CA ALA A 22 -6.21 -33.85 -46.54
C ALA A 22 -6.68 -32.79 -45.52
N ALA A 23 -7.89 -32.24 -45.68
CA ALA A 23 -8.47 -31.29 -44.74
C ALA A 23 -8.90 -31.95 -43.41
N ALA A 24 -9.37 -33.19 -43.45
CA ALA A 24 -9.76 -33.92 -42.24
C ALA A 24 -8.56 -34.38 -41.38
N VAL A 25 -7.42 -34.68 -42.01
CA VAL A 25 -6.19 -35.04 -41.29
C VAL A 25 -5.48 -33.80 -40.75
N LEU A 26 -5.54 -32.65 -41.43
CA LEU A 26 -4.97 -31.39 -40.94
C LEU A 26 -5.78 -30.77 -39.79
N ALA A 27 -7.09 -31.04 -39.71
CA ALA A 27 -7.94 -30.60 -38.60
C ALA A 27 -7.72 -31.40 -37.29
N PHE A 28 -7.14 -32.61 -37.36
CA PHE A 28 -6.84 -33.42 -36.18
C PHE A 28 -5.46 -33.16 -35.56
N VAL A 29 -4.54 -32.51 -36.29
CA VAL A 29 -3.18 -32.20 -35.78
C VAL A 29 -3.15 -30.87 -35.00
N PHE A 30 -4.17 -30.01 -35.15
CA PHE A 30 -4.32 -28.77 -34.40
C PHE A 30 -5.40 -28.81 -33.31
N ALA A 31 -5.84 -30.00 -32.88
CA ALA A 31 -6.40 -30.16 -31.55
C ALA A 31 -5.26 -30.01 -30.53
N GLY A 32 -4.75 -28.79 -30.39
CA GLY A 32 -3.83 -28.43 -29.33
C GLY A 32 -4.48 -28.85 -28.04
N ALA A 33 -3.86 -29.80 -27.35
CA ALA A 33 -4.19 -30.09 -25.98
C ALA A 33 -4.10 -28.75 -25.25
N ALA A 34 -5.24 -28.18 -24.89
CA ALA A 34 -5.30 -27.14 -23.89
C ALA A 34 -4.75 -27.80 -22.63
N THR A 35 -3.44 -27.67 -22.41
CA THR A 35 -2.83 -28.03 -21.15
C THR A 35 -3.56 -27.19 -20.12
N ALA A 36 -4.40 -27.82 -19.31
CA ALA A 36 -5.02 -27.15 -18.18
C ALA A 36 -3.88 -26.59 -17.34
N GLN A 37 -3.66 -25.28 -17.43
CA GLN A 37 -2.61 -24.61 -16.68
C GLN A 37 -2.93 -24.85 -15.21
N THR A 38 -2.02 -25.49 -14.50
CA THR A 38 -2.19 -25.73 -13.07
C THR A 38 -2.41 -24.38 -12.42
N PRO A 39 -3.51 -24.21 -11.65
CA PRO A 39 -3.79 -22.94 -11.00
C PRO A 39 -2.60 -22.51 -10.14
N THR A 40 -2.19 -21.24 -10.24
CA THR A 40 -1.21 -20.66 -9.32
C THR A 40 -1.83 -20.67 -7.93
N ARG A 41 -1.14 -21.25 -6.95
CA ARG A 41 -1.62 -21.35 -5.57
C ARG A 41 -0.84 -20.43 -4.65
N CYS A 42 -1.50 -19.47 -4.05
CA CYS A 42 -0.86 -18.56 -3.10
C CYS A 42 -1.34 -18.81 -1.66
N LYS A 43 -0.45 -18.60 -0.70
CA LYS A 43 -0.79 -18.59 0.73
C LYS A 43 -0.96 -17.14 1.17
N ALA A 44 -2.17 -16.73 1.53
CA ALA A 44 -2.41 -15.41 2.12
C ALA A 44 -2.11 -15.45 3.61
N PHE A 45 -0.94 -15.00 4.02
CA PHE A 45 -0.43 -15.07 5.38
C PHE A 45 -0.51 -13.70 6.05
N GLY A 46 -1.12 -13.65 7.24
CA GLY A 46 -1.25 -12.41 7.99
C GLY A 46 -2.21 -12.53 9.15
N ASP A 47 -2.78 -11.39 9.55
CA ASP A 47 -3.57 -11.27 10.77
C ASP A 47 -5.11 -11.33 10.55
N SER A 48 -5.88 -10.66 11.42
CA SER A 48 -7.33 -10.48 11.32
C SER A 48 -7.80 -9.86 10.01
N ILE A 49 -7.02 -8.98 9.38
CA ILE A 49 -7.38 -8.39 8.09
C ILE A 49 -7.31 -9.47 7.01
N THR A 50 -6.26 -10.29 7.01
CA THR A 50 -6.18 -11.44 6.10
C THR A 50 -7.31 -12.44 6.37
N ALA A 51 -7.64 -12.69 7.64
CA ALA A 51 -8.75 -13.57 8.03
C ALA A 51 -10.15 -13.05 7.61
N GLY A 52 -10.28 -11.75 7.32
CA GLY A 52 -11.55 -11.15 6.89
C GLY A 52 -12.43 -10.58 8.01
N VAL A 53 -11.86 -10.22 9.16
CA VAL A 53 -12.62 -9.55 10.23
C VAL A 53 -13.16 -8.20 9.74
N GLY A 54 -14.39 -7.84 10.11
CA GLY A 54 -15.03 -6.59 9.70
C GLY A 54 -15.72 -6.63 8.33
N ASP A 55 -15.60 -7.74 7.60
CA ASP A 55 -16.25 -7.96 6.31
C ASP A 55 -17.79 -8.10 6.42
N ASP A 56 -18.46 -8.19 5.27
CA ASP A 56 -19.89 -8.41 5.16
C ASP A 56 -20.32 -9.69 5.92
N PRO A 57 -21.18 -9.58 6.95
CA PRO A 57 -21.63 -10.73 7.73
C PRO A 57 -22.42 -11.76 6.90
N GLY A 58 -22.94 -11.38 5.73
CA GLY A 58 -23.64 -12.28 4.82
C GLY A 58 -22.73 -13.07 3.88
N ARG A 59 -21.42 -12.82 3.87
CA ARG A 59 -20.47 -13.47 2.95
C ARG A 59 -20.00 -14.82 3.51
N GLU A 60 -20.07 -15.86 2.68
CA GLU A 60 -19.66 -17.22 3.05
C GLU A 60 -18.14 -17.33 3.30
N THR A 61 -17.33 -16.69 2.45
CA THR A 61 -15.86 -16.65 2.58
C THR A 61 -15.37 -15.20 2.74
N PRO A 62 -15.02 -14.76 3.95
CA PRO A 62 -14.63 -13.37 4.19
C PRO A 62 -13.18 -13.07 3.78
N GLY A 63 -12.86 -11.78 3.71
CA GLY A 63 -11.52 -11.25 3.48
C GLY A 63 -11.16 -11.03 2.00
N TYR A 64 -9.96 -10.49 1.77
CA TYR A 64 -9.45 -10.25 0.42
C TYR A 64 -9.11 -11.54 -0.38
N PRO A 65 -8.66 -12.67 0.21
CA PRO A 65 -8.27 -13.86 -0.56
C PRO A 65 -9.33 -14.39 -1.53
N PRO A 66 -10.60 -14.65 -1.12
CA PRO A 66 -11.62 -15.13 -2.07
C PRO A 66 -12.02 -14.09 -3.12
N ARG A 67 -11.86 -12.79 -2.83
CA ARG A 67 -12.08 -11.72 -3.82
C ARG A 67 -10.96 -11.71 -4.85
N LEU A 68 -9.73 -11.91 -4.40
CA LEU A 68 -8.53 -11.93 -5.23
C LEU A 68 -8.58 -13.08 -6.26
N GLU A 69 -9.08 -14.26 -5.89
CA GLU A 69 -9.32 -15.38 -6.82
C GLU A 69 -10.24 -14.98 -7.99
N ASN A 70 -11.24 -14.13 -7.75
CA ASN A 70 -12.15 -13.66 -8.80
C ASN A 70 -11.50 -12.62 -9.73
N LEU A 71 -10.44 -11.95 -9.28
CA LEU A 71 -9.76 -10.89 -10.03
C LEU A 71 -8.59 -11.42 -10.86
N VAL A 72 -7.99 -12.55 -10.45
CA VAL A 72 -6.80 -13.12 -11.11
C VAL A 72 -7.14 -14.51 -11.67
N PRO A 73 -7.32 -14.65 -13.00
CA PRO A 73 -7.69 -15.93 -13.61
C PRO A 73 -6.70 -17.05 -13.30
N GLY A 74 -7.21 -18.19 -12.82
CA GLY A 74 -6.39 -19.35 -12.49
C GLY A 74 -5.62 -19.22 -11.17
N LEU A 75 -5.95 -18.25 -10.32
CA LEU A 75 -5.41 -18.14 -8.97
C LEU A 75 -6.28 -18.92 -7.97
N VAL A 76 -5.63 -19.60 -7.04
CA VAL A 76 -6.23 -20.14 -5.82
C VAL A 76 -5.47 -19.56 -4.63
N VAL A 77 -6.18 -19.03 -3.64
CA VAL A 77 -5.58 -18.37 -2.49
C VAL A 77 -6.05 -19.04 -1.21
N ASP A 78 -5.14 -19.78 -0.57
CA ASP A 78 -5.42 -20.38 0.72
C ASP A 78 -5.29 -19.29 1.80
N ASN A 79 -6.41 -18.93 2.42
CA ASN A 79 -6.42 -17.95 3.52
C ASN A 79 -5.75 -18.54 4.77
N ARG A 80 -4.64 -17.91 5.20
CA ARG A 80 -3.85 -18.25 6.38
C ARG A 80 -3.77 -17.07 7.36
N GLY A 81 -4.82 -16.25 7.37
CA GLY A 81 -5.01 -15.19 8.35
C GLY A 81 -5.30 -15.71 9.76
N VAL A 82 -4.63 -15.18 10.77
CA VAL A 82 -4.88 -15.50 12.19
C VAL A 82 -5.20 -14.21 12.95
N GLY A 83 -6.40 -14.12 13.52
CA GLY A 83 -6.85 -12.92 14.23
C GLY A 83 -5.90 -12.49 15.35
N ALA A 84 -5.61 -11.19 15.43
CA ALA A 84 -4.74 -10.57 16.44
C ALA A 84 -3.29 -11.10 16.48
N GLU A 85 -2.84 -11.80 15.45
CA GLU A 85 -1.47 -12.30 15.34
C GLU A 85 -0.46 -11.16 15.16
N ARG A 86 0.69 -11.28 15.82
CA ARG A 86 1.84 -10.39 15.65
C ARG A 86 2.98 -11.16 15.00
N THR A 87 3.93 -10.41 14.44
CA THR A 87 5.01 -11.02 13.66
C THR A 87 5.88 -12.06 14.38
N PRO A 88 6.10 -12.04 15.72
CA PRO A 88 6.80 -13.13 16.40
C PRO A 88 6.02 -14.45 16.35
N GLU A 89 4.69 -14.39 16.43
CA GLU A 89 3.82 -15.57 16.33
C GLU A 89 3.71 -16.05 14.88
N GLY A 90 3.57 -15.12 13.92
CA GLY A 90 3.64 -15.42 12.49
C GLY A 90 4.93 -16.16 12.13
N LEU A 91 6.08 -15.65 12.58
CA LEU A 91 7.38 -16.26 12.36
C LEU A 91 7.49 -17.66 12.99
N ALA A 92 6.81 -17.92 14.11
CA ALA A 92 6.81 -19.23 14.75
C ALA A 92 6.01 -20.28 13.96
N ARG A 93 4.99 -19.87 13.19
CA ARG A 93 4.11 -20.79 12.44
C ARG A 93 4.37 -20.88 10.94
N ILE A 94 5.15 -19.96 10.36
CA ILE A 94 5.32 -19.85 8.91
C ILE A 94 5.79 -21.16 8.26
N ASP A 95 6.67 -21.92 8.92
CA ASP A 95 7.20 -23.18 8.38
C ASP A 95 6.09 -24.24 8.18
N GLY A 96 5.08 -24.25 9.06
CA GLY A 96 3.93 -25.13 8.93
C GLY A 96 3.05 -24.77 7.73
N VAL A 97 2.94 -23.48 7.41
CA VAL A 97 2.22 -23.02 6.21
C VAL A 97 3.02 -23.31 4.94
N LEU A 98 4.35 -23.12 4.97
CA LEU A 98 5.23 -23.36 3.83
C LEU A 98 5.42 -24.85 3.50
N ALA A 99 5.21 -25.74 4.48
CA ALA A 99 5.21 -27.19 4.26
C ALA A 99 4.08 -27.67 3.34
N GLU A 100 3.02 -26.88 3.20
CA GLU A 100 1.94 -27.16 2.26
C GLU A 100 2.29 -26.72 0.83
N PRO A 101 1.69 -27.35 -0.20
CA PRO A 101 1.88 -26.92 -1.60
C PRO A 101 1.43 -25.47 -1.83
N GLY A 102 2.21 -24.73 -2.63
CA GLY A 102 1.91 -23.37 -3.08
C GLY A 102 3.02 -22.81 -3.98
N ASP A 103 2.78 -21.72 -4.69
CA ASP A 103 3.74 -21.08 -5.59
C ASP A 103 4.17 -19.71 -5.05
N CYS A 104 3.32 -19.09 -4.22
CA CYS A 104 3.57 -17.76 -3.69
C CYS A 104 3.09 -17.59 -2.25
N LEU A 105 3.71 -16.63 -1.55
CA LEU A 105 3.30 -16.17 -0.22
C LEU A 105 2.87 -14.70 -0.35
N LEU A 106 1.63 -14.39 0.02
CA LEU A 106 1.14 -13.02 0.17
C LEU A 106 1.26 -12.66 1.65
N LEU A 107 2.25 -11.84 2.03
CA LEU A 107 2.58 -11.55 3.42
C LEU A 107 2.07 -10.15 3.80
N MET A 108 1.09 -10.08 4.70
CA MET A 108 0.56 -8.82 5.25
C MET A 108 0.39 -8.95 6.76
N GLU A 109 1.37 -8.48 7.52
CA GLU A 109 1.40 -8.59 8.98
C GLU A 109 2.17 -7.40 9.60
N GLY A 110 1.92 -7.09 10.87
CA GLY A 110 2.60 -6.02 11.62
C GLY A 110 1.68 -4.96 12.22
N THR A 111 0.38 -4.93 11.87
CA THR A 111 -0.55 -3.94 12.47
C THR A 111 -0.77 -4.16 13.97
N ASN A 112 -0.67 -5.42 14.42
CA ASN A 112 -0.82 -5.78 15.83
C ASN A 112 0.45 -5.52 16.63
N ASP A 113 1.61 -5.51 15.98
CA ASP A 113 2.91 -5.18 16.57
C ASP A 113 2.88 -3.75 17.14
N ILE A 114 2.41 -2.79 16.34
CA ILE A 114 2.16 -1.39 16.75
C ILE A 114 1.24 -1.35 17.97
N SER A 115 0.13 -2.08 17.92
CA SER A 115 -0.87 -2.13 19.01
C SER A 115 -0.35 -2.78 20.30
N ARG A 116 0.84 -3.38 20.26
CA ARG A 116 1.44 -4.19 21.32
C ARG A 116 2.86 -3.72 21.67
N GLY A 117 3.32 -2.62 21.07
CA GLY A 117 4.63 -2.01 21.34
C GLY A 117 5.81 -2.90 20.95
N ILE A 118 5.66 -3.75 19.93
CA ILE A 118 6.81 -4.45 19.33
C ILE A 118 7.55 -3.45 18.46
N SER A 119 8.88 -3.38 18.60
CA SER A 119 9.66 -2.36 17.90
C SER A 119 9.62 -2.56 16.37
N PRO A 120 9.65 -1.49 15.57
CA PRO A 120 9.70 -1.58 14.11
C PRO A 120 10.85 -2.46 13.61
N GLU A 121 12.01 -2.44 14.25
CA GLU A 121 13.16 -3.28 13.88
C GLU A 121 12.87 -4.76 14.09
N THR A 122 12.19 -5.11 15.19
CA THR A 122 11.80 -6.50 15.47
C THR A 122 10.74 -6.97 14.48
N THR A 123 9.75 -6.13 14.20
CA THR A 123 8.71 -6.40 13.20
C THR A 123 9.33 -6.63 11.82
N LEU A 124 10.21 -5.73 11.36
CA LEU A 124 10.90 -5.86 10.08
C LEU A 124 11.78 -7.11 10.01
N PHE A 125 12.53 -7.41 11.06
CA PHE A 125 13.32 -8.64 11.13
C PHE A 125 12.43 -9.88 10.95
N ASN A 126 11.30 -9.94 11.65
CA ASN A 126 10.39 -11.08 11.54
C ASN A 126 9.78 -11.19 10.14
N LEU A 127 9.33 -10.08 9.56
CA LEU A 127 8.78 -10.01 8.22
C LEU A 127 9.81 -10.46 7.16
N ASP A 128 11.05 -10.00 7.27
CA ASP A 128 12.14 -10.42 6.40
C ASP A 128 12.44 -11.91 6.52
N ARG A 129 12.49 -12.44 7.76
CA ARG A 129 12.71 -13.87 8.00
C ARG A 129 11.58 -14.73 7.42
N MET A 130 10.32 -14.30 7.54
CA MET A 130 9.18 -15.02 6.95
C MET A 130 9.26 -15.03 5.41
N ALA A 131 9.50 -13.88 4.78
CA ALA A 131 9.64 -13.79 3.33
C ALA A 131 10.87 -14.55 2.79
N SER A 132 11.99 -14.53 3.53
CA SER A 132 13.19 -15.30 3.20
C SER A 132 12.93 -16.80 3.26
N ARG A 133 12.26 -17.30 4.31
CA ARG A 133 11.87 -18.72 4.42
C ARG A 133 10.94 -19.15 3.29
N ALA A 134 10.03 -18.26 2.85
CA ALA A 134 9.19 -18.53 1.69
C ALA A 134 10.04 -18.73 0.42
N THR A 135 11.03 -17.86 0.20
CA THR A 135 11.98 -17.96 -0.91
C THR A 135 12.79 -19.26 -0.83
N GLU A 136 13.31 -19.60 0.36
CA GLU A 136 14.04 -20.85 0.62
C GLU A 136 13.18 -22.10 0.36
N ALA A 137 11.87 -22.02 0.61
CA ALA A 137 10.89 -23.05 0.31
C ALA A 137 10.42 -23.05 -1.17
N GLY A 138 11.04 -22.24 -2.03
CA GLY A 138 10.71 -22.15 -3.46
C GLY A 138 9.39 -21.42 -3.74
N ARG A 139 8.94 -20.54 -2.85
CA ARG A 139 7.74 -19.69 -3.03
C ARG A 139 8.17 -18.27 -3.38
N THR A 140 7.39 -17.60 -4.22
CA THR A 140 7.59 -16.17 -4.51
C THR A 140 6.93 -15.32 -3.42
N PRO A 141 7.67 -14.54 -2.61
CA PRO A 141 7.05 -13.66 -1.62
C PRO A 141 6.58 -12.34 -2.27
N TYR A 142 5.34 -11.98 -1.97
CA TYR A 142 4.79 -10.64 -2.16
C TYR A 142 4.62 -10.00 -0.80
N HIS A 143 5.36 -8.91 -0.56
CA HIS A 143 5.35 -8.20 0.71
C HIS A 143 4.32 -7.08 0.64
N SER A 144 3.31 -7.14 1.50
CA SER A 144 2.31 -6.08 1.62
C SER A 144 2.73 -5.07 2.69
N THR A 145 2.56 -3.79 2.38
CA THR A 145 2.51 -2.77 3.43
C THR A 145 1.26 -2.96 4.28
N LEU A 146 1.20 -2.27 5.42
CA LEU A 146 0.00 -2.17 6.25
C LEU A 146 -1.04 -1.24 5.60
N ILE A 147 -2.28 -1.27 6.07
CA ILE A 147 -3.28 -0.22 5.76
C ILE A 147 -3.22 0.91 6.80
N PRO A 148 -3.75 2.11 6.49
CA PRO A 148 -3.86 3.18 7.48
C PRO A 148 -4.68 2.75 8.69
N ARG A 149 -4.30 3.22 9.87
CA ARG A 149 -5.03 3.04 11.13
C ARG A 149 -6.09 4.13 11.27
N LEU A 150 -7.18 3.80 11.95
CA LEU A 150 -8.26 4.75 12.25
C LEU A 150 -7.73 5.93 13.08
N GLN A 151 -8.30 7.13 12.87
CA GLN A 151 -7.96 8.33 13.63
C GLN A 151 -8.30 8.22 15.12
N ASN A 152 -9.26 7.36 15.48
CA ASN A 152 -9.60 7.04 16.86
C ASN A 152 -8.97 5.72 17.34
N ALA A 153 -8.00 5.16 16.61
CA ALA A 153 -7.28 3.97 17.04
C ALA A 153 -6.57 4.25 18.37
N ARG A 154 -6.63 3.27 19.28
CA ARG A 154 -6.02 3.40 20.62
C ARG A 154 -4.50 3.62 20.56
N PHE A 155 -3.85 3.03 19.56
CA PHE A 155 -2.41 3.12 19.34
C PHE A 155 -2.16 3.64 17.93
N ASP A 156 -1.22 4.57 17.82
CA ASP A 156 -0.82 5.22 16.58
C ASP A 156 -1.98 5.82 15.75
N PRO A 157 -2.86 6.65 16.35
CA PRO A 157 -3.98 7.28 15.63
C PRO A 157 -3.54 8.21 14.49
N ASN A 158 -2.31 8.74 14.57
CA ASN A 158 -1.71 9.62 13.57
C ASN A 158 -0.88 8.87 12.51
N ASN A 159 -0.82 7.53 12.57
CA ASN A 159 -0.07 6.69 11.64
C ASN A 159 1.43 7.02 11.55
N VAL A 160 2.04 7.55 12.62
CA VAL A 160 3.48 7.88 12.65
C VAL A 160 4.31 6.59 12.59
N GLU A 161 4.06 5.67 13.52
CA GLU A 161 4.78 4.39 13.58
C GLU A 161 4.42 3.51 12.37
N ASN A 162 3.16 3.52 11.95
CA ASN A 162 2.69 2.82 10.76
C ASN A 162 3.41 3.31 9.49
N GLN A 163 3.54 4.62 9.30
CA GLN A 163 4.24 5.18 8.13
C GLN A 163 5.72 4.80 8.11
N ASP A 164 6.40 4.80 9.26
CA ASP A 164 7.81 4.40 9.35
C ASP A 164 7.97 2.91 9.00
N LEU A 165 7.10 2.05 9.53
CA LEU A 165 7.09 0.63 9.20
C LEU A 165 6.76 0.37 7.72
N VAL A 166 5.79 1.09 7.15
CA VAL A 166 5.43 1.02 5.72
C VAL A 166 6.62 1.37 4.82
N GLN A 167 7.33 2.46 5.11
CA GLN A 167 8.53 2.85 4.36
C GLN A 167 9.61 1.78 4.44
N ALA A 168 9.81 1.21 5.63
CA ALA A 168 10.80 0.18 5.82
C ALA A 168 10.42 -1.15 5.14
N ILE A 169 9.13 -1.52 5.10
CA ILE A 169 8.63 -2.66 4.32
C ILE A 169 8.89 -2.45 2.82
N ARG A 170 8.62 -1.25 2.29
CA ARG A 170 8.93 -0.90 0.90
C ARG A 170 10.42 -1.07 0.61
N ARG A 171 11.28 -0.52 1.47
CA ARG A 171 12.73 -0.65 1.32
C ARG A 171 13.18 -2.11 1.35
N LEU A 172 12.66 -2.89 2.29
CA LEU A 172 12.94 -4.32 2.41
C LEU A 172 12.51 -5.09 1.15
N ALA A 173 11.37 -4.74 0.55
CA ALA A 173 10.94 -5.32 -0.72
C ALA A 173 11.92 -4.95 -1.85
N ALA A 174 12.35 -3.69 -1.93
CA ALA A 174 13.30 -3.21 -2.92
C ALA A 174 14.68 -3.88 -2.81
N GLU A 175 15.26 -3.92 -1.61
CA GLU A 175 16.59 -4.48 -1.34
C GLU A 175 16.68 -5.97 -1.68
N HIS A 176 15.59 -6.71 -1.48
CA HIS A 176 15.51 -8.14 -1.77
C HIS A 176 14.87 -8.49 -3.12
N GLY A 177 14.49 -7.49 -3.93
CA GLY A 177 13.82 -7.72 -5.21
C GLY A 177 12.48 -8.47 -5.10
N ARG A 178 11.74 -8.26 -4.01
CA ARG A 178 10.44 -8.90 -3.75
C ARG A 178 9.31 -8.09 -4.39
N GLY A 179 8.23 -8.76 -4.77
CA GLY A 179 7.01 -8.07 -5.21
C GLY A 179 6.43 -7.24 -4.06
N LEU A 180 6.10 -5.97 -4.31
CA LEU A 180 5.45 -5.10 -3.33
C LEU A 180 3.95 -5.05 -3.60
N VAL A 181 3.16 -5.12 -2.54
CA VAL A 181 1.74 -4.78 -2.52
C VAL A 181 1.61 -3.57 -1.59
N ASP A 182 1.11 -2.43 -2.08
CA ASP A 182 1.12 -1.19 -1.29
C ASP A 182 -0.29 -0.68 -0.97
N PRO A 183 -1.06 -1.39 -0.13
CA PRO A 183 -2.37 -0.93 0.25
C PRO A 183 -2.29 0.35 1.09
N PHE A 184 -1.16 0.69 1.72
CA PHE A 184 -1.01 1.94 2.45
C PHE A 184 -1.21 3.14 1.52
N GLU A 185 -0.48 3.15 0.40
CA GLU A 185 -0.57 4.19 -0.61
C GLU A 185 -1.98 4.28 -1.21
N VAL A 186 -2.51 3.11 -1.59
CA VAL A 186 -3.80 3.04 -2.28
C VAL A 186 -4.96 3.44 -1.38
N PHE A 187 -4.92 3.10 -0.08
CA PHE A 187 -5.94 3.51 0.88
C PHE A 187 -5.79 4.99 1.27
N SER A 188 -4.57 5.47 1.51
CA SER A 188 -4.31 6.84 1.99
C SER A 188 -4.80 7.92 1.02
N THR A 189 -4.98 7.60 -0.25
CA THR A 189 -5.46 8.52 -1.29
C THR A 189 -6.97 8.45 -1.52
N ARG A 190 -7.71 7.58 -0.80
CA ARG A 190 -9.16 7.45 -1.00
C ARG A 190 -9.92 8.58 -0.31
N PRO A 191 -10.87 9.22 -1.02
CA PRO A 191 -11.78 10.16 -0.37
C PRO A 191 -12.62 9.39 0.66
N ARG A 192 -12.87 10.02 1.80
CA ARG A 192 -13.72 9.47 2.87
C ARG A 192 -13.28 8.08 3.35
N LEU A 193 -11.97 7.80 3.27
CA LEU A 193 -11.33 6.52 3.58
C LEU A 193 -12.00 5.75 4.72
N PHE A 194 -11.98 6.30 5.94
CA PHE A 194 -12.45 5.60 7.13
C PHE A 194 -13.98 5.42 7.20
N SER A 195 -14.75 6.30 6.56
CA SER A 195 -16.22 6.16 6.54
C SER A 195 -16.71 5.21 5.44
N GLU A 196 -15.93 5.01 4.39
CA GLU A 196 -16.35 4.24 3.21
C GLU A 196 -15.73 2.84 3.18
N TYR A 197 -14.49 2.68 3.64
CA TYR A 197 -13.71 1.44 3.48
C TYR A 197 -13.43 0.69 4.79
N TYR A 198 -13.76 1.26 5.95
CA TYR A 198 -13.50 0.62 7.26
C TYR A 198 -14.78 0.14 7.92
N TYR A 199 -14.62 -0.91 8.72
CA TYR A 199 -15.66 -1.50 9.52
C TYR A 199 -16.09 -0.54 10.63
N ALA A 200 -17.38 -0.61 10.93
CA ALA A 200 -18.11 0.34 11.74
C ALA A 200 -18.35 -0.16 13.18
N GLY A 201 -17.50 -1.05 13.71
CA GLY A 201 -17.62 -1.56 15.07
C GLY A 201 -17.26 -0.51 16.12
N GLU A 202 -18.00 -0.46 17.24
CA GLU A 202 -17.68 0.43 18.37
C GLU A 202 -16.36 0.04 19.08
N GLU A 203 -15.90 -1.20 18.91
CA GLU A 203 -14.67 -1.74 19.49
C GLU A 203 -13.76 -2.33 18.42
N ASP A 204 -13.39 -1.55 17.40
CA ASP A 204 -12.34 -1.93 16.46
C ASP A 204 -11.02 -1.22 16.82
N PRO A 205 -10.11 -1.89 17.57
CA PRO A 205 -8.88 -1.26 18.04
C PRO A 205 -7.79 -1.15 16.96
N VAL A 206 -7.96 -1.77 15.80
CA VAL A 206 -6.92 -1.91 14.76
C VAL A 206 -7.30 -1.18 13.47
N GLY A 207 -8.59 -1.10 13.14
CA GLY A 207 -9.09 -0.56 11.88
C GLY A 207 -9.20 -1.65 10.82
N HIS A 208 -10.19 -2.53 10.96
CA HIS A 208 -10.55 -3.55 9.98
C HIS A 208 -11.23 -2.94 8.76
N PRO A 209 -10.93 -3.41 7.53
CA PRO A 209 -11.71 -3.08 6.36
C PRO A 209 -13.16 -3.60 6.46
N ASN A 210 -14.10 -2.90 5.81
CA ASN A 210 -15.43 -3.42 5.53
C ASN A 210 -15.46 -4.13 4.16
N GLY A 211 -16.64 -4.54 3.68
CA GLY A 211 -16.80 -5.17 2.36
C GLY A 211 -16.12 -4.40 1.20
N PRO A 212 -16.46 -3.12 0.98
CA PRO A 212 -15.76 -2.25 0.02
C PRO A 212 -14.25 -2.12 0.25
N GLY A 213 -13.81 -2.07 1.51
CA GLY A 213 -12.40 -2.10 1.89
C GLY A 213 -11.69 -3.37 1.45
N TYR A 214 -12.30 -4.54 1.66
CA TYR A 214 -11.77 -5.81 1.20
C TYR A 214 -11.78 -5.94 -0.33
N ASP A 215 -12.76 -5.37 -1.02
CA ASP A 215 -12.76 -5.29 -2.48
C ASP A 215 -11.59 -4.43 -2.98
N LEU A 216 -11.30 -3.32 -2.30
CA LEU A 216 -10.15 -2.48 -2.62
C LEU A 216 -8.83 -3.21 -2.36
N LEU A 217 -8.68 -3.83 -1.19
CA LEU A 217 -7.48 -4.57 -0.82
C LEU A 217 -7.20 -5.71 -1.82
N ALA A 218 -8.23 -6.46 -2.22
CA ALA A 218 -8.10 -7.51 -3.22
C ALA A 218 -7.63 -6.97 -4.58
N ARG A 219 -8.09 -5.78 -5.00
CA ARG A 219 -7.58 -5.13 -6.22
C ARG A 219 -6.11 -4.76 -6.11
N VAL A 220 -5.65 -4.27 -4.97
CA VAL A 220 -4.21 -3.94 -4.78
C VAL A 220 -3.34 -5.20 -4.92
N PHE A 221 -3.75 -6.31 -4.31
CA PHE A 221 -3.06 -7.59 -4.51
C PHE A 221 -3.12 -8.06 -5.97
N ALA A 222 -4.27 -7.91 -6.64
CA ALA A 222 -4.44 -8.30 -8.04
C ALA A 222 -3.51 -7.50 -8.96
N ASP A 223 -3.42 -6.18 -8.76
CA ASP A 223 -2.52 -5.30 -9.52
C ASP A 223 -1.06 -5.76 -9.39
N ALA A 224 -0.60 -6.07 -8.17
CA ALA A 224 0.75 -6.58 -7.95
C ALA A 224 1.01 -7.94 -8.62
N LEU A 225 0.04 -8.88 -8.54
CA LEU A 225 0.17 -10.21 -9.16
C LEU A 225 0.10 -10.17 -10.69
N LEU A 226 -0.61 -9.19 -11.25
CA LEU A 226 -0.75 -8.97 -12.69
C LEU A 226 0.30 -8.00 -13.25
N ALA A 227 1.17 -7.46 -12.40
CA ALA A 227 2.13 -6.40 -12.73
C ALA A 227 1.48 -5.15 -13.35
N THR A 228 0.29 -4.79 -12.87
CA THR A 228 -0.40 -3.54 -13.21
C THR A 228 0.19 -2.40 -12.38
N ASP A 229 0.68 -1.36 -13.06
CA ASP A 229 1.29 -0.20 -12.40
C ASP A 229 0.25 0.85 -12.00
N THR A 230 -0.27 0.75 -10.77
CA THR A 230 -1.34 1.63 -10.24
C THR A 230 -0.89 2.52 -9.08
N VAL A 231 0.38 2.42 -8.68
CA VAL A 231 0.94 3.05 -7.50
C VAL A 231 2.03 4.01 -7.96
N PRO A 232 1.99 5.31 -7.55
CA PRO A 232 3.05 6.24 -7.93
C PRO A 232 4.38 5.88 -7.28
N PRO A 233 5.46 6.61 -7.60
CA PRO A 233 6.68 6.52 -6.82
C PRO A 233 6.38 6.82 -5.35
N VAL A 234 6.82 5.96 -4.44
CA VAL A 234 6.51 6.02 -3.01
C VAL A 234 7.77 6.19 -2.17
N PRO A 235 7.70 6.86 -1.00
CA PRO A 235 8.84 6.97 -0.11
C PRO A 235 9.21 5.62 0.51
N THR A 236 10.51 5.31 0.48
CA THR A 236 11.15 4.16 1.12
C THR A 236 11.99 4.60 2.33
N ARG A 237 12.30 5.90 2.46
CA ARG A 237 13.02 6.48 3.59
C ARG A 237 12.72 7.96 3.77
N LEU A 238 12.49 8.34 5.02
CA LEU A 238 12.42 9.74 5.46
C LEU A 238 13.34 9.94 6.66
N VAL A 239 14.28 10.87 6.54
CA VAL A 239 15.13 11.33 7.64
C VAL A 239 15.15 12.86 7.62
N PRO A 240 14.71 13.55 8.68
CA PRO A 240 13.99 13.02 9.84
C PRO A 240 12.67 12.33 9.45
N ALA A 241 12.27 11.33 10.25
CA ALA A 241 11.00 10.63 10.07
C ALA A 241 9.81 11.58 10.27
N HIS A 242 8.64 11.19 9.76
CA HIS A 242 7.40 11.90 10.07
C HIS A 242 7.14 11.84 11.59
N GLY A 243 6.75 12.97 12.19
CA GLY A 243 6.50 13.04 13.63
C GLY A 243 7.76 13.07 14.49
N ALA A 244 8.96 13.03 13.89
CA ALA A 244 10.21 13.19 14.64
C ALA A 244 10.23 14.52 15.39
N SER A 245 10.74 14.49 16.62
CA SER A 245 10.91 15.66 17.48
C SER A 245 12.36 15.81 17.90
N GLN A 246 12.72 16.98 18.44
CA GLN A 246 14.08 17.29 18.88
C GLN A 246 15.12 17.16 17.76
N VAL A 247 14.72 17.41 16.50
CA VAL A 247 15.62 17.36 15.35
C VAL A 247 16.63 18.52 15.45
N PRO A 248 17.94 18.28 15.31
CA PRO A 248 18.91 19.37 15.30
C PRO A 248 18.65 20.38 14.18
N ALA A 249 18.88 21.67 14.41
CA ALA A 249 18.65 22.73 13.42
C ALA A 249 19.52 22.56 12.16
N GLU A 250 20.67 21.91 12.30
CA GLU A 250 21.65 21.61 11.27
C GLU A 250 21.45 20.24 10.60
N ALA A 251 20.36 19.52 10.92
CA ALA A 251 20.09 18.20 10.39
C ALA A 251 20.03 18.20 8.84
N THR A 252 20.64 17.18 8.25
CA THR A 252 20.43 16.86 6.84
C THR A 252 19.06 16.19 6.69
N VAL A 253 18.31 16.62 5.67
CA VAL A 253 17.08 15.95 5.25
C VAL A 253 17.40 14.96 4.14
N GLU A 254 17.14 13.69 4.38
CA GLU A 254 17.22 12.62 3.39
C GLU A 254 15.83 12.10 3.05
N VAL A 255 15.53 12.05 1.76
CA VAL A 255 14.30 11.46 1.24
C VAL A 255 14.70 10.45 0.18
N GLU A 256 14.29 9.21 0.36
CA GLU A 256 14.43 8.16 -0.64
C GLU A 256 13.04 7.76 -1.12
N MET A 257 12.92 7.63 -2.44
CA MET A 257 11.72 7.15 -3.09
C MET A 257 12.06 6.05 -4.06
N ARG A 258 11.08 5.17 -4.28
CA ARG A 258 11.15 4.16 -5.32
C ARG A 258 9.81 4.01 -6.03
N ASP A 259 9.88 3.82 -7.33
CA ASP A 259 8.81 3.28 -8.14
C ASP A 259 8.97 1.76 -8.28
N PHE A 260 7.91 1.02 -7.96
CA PHE A 260 7.90 -0.44 -8.03
C PHE A 260 7.34 -0.96 -9.37
N GLY A 261 6.88 -0.05 -10.23
CA GLY A 261 6.29 -0.34 -11.53
C GLY A 261 7.20 0.03 -12.70
N SER A 262 6.77 1.01 -13.48
CA SER A 262 7.33 1.37 -14.79
C SER A 262 8.61 2.20 -14.73
N GLY A 263 8.94 2.83 -13.60
CA GLY A 263 10.07 3.73 -13.41
C GLY A 263 9.65 5.21 -13.34
N ILE A 264 10.57 6.09 -12.96
CA ILE A 264 10.28 7.49 -12.65
C ILE A 264 10.54 8.38 -13.88
N VAL A 265 9.67 9.37 -14.12
CA VAL A 265 9.89 10.37 -15.17
C VAL A 265 11.03 11.32 -14.74
N GLU A 266 12.13 11.29 -15.49
CA GLU A 266 13.29 12.16 -15.25
C GLU A 266 12.91 13.65 -15.24
N GLY A 267 13.43 14.41 -14.27
CA GLY A 267 13.16 15.85 -14.14
C GLY A 267 11.74 16.21 -13.72
N SER A 268 10.84 15.22 -13.54
CA SER A 268 9.50 15.46 -13.03
C SER A 268 9.47 15.63 -11.52
N THR A 269 10.58 15.60 -10.79
CA THR A 269 10.51 15.52 -9.33
C THR A 269 10.86 16.83 -8.65
N SER A 270 10.16 17.13 -7.55
CA SER A 270 10.43 18.30 -6.72
C SER A 270 10.18 17.98 -5.26
N LEU A 271 11.17 18.26 -4.41
CA LEU A 271 11.07 18.22 -2.96
C LEU A 271 11.15 19.65 -2.41
N VAL A 272 10.25 19.99 -1.51
CA VAL A 272 10.27 21.26 -0.76
C VAL A 272 10.35 20.93 0.72
N VAL A 273 11.32 21.52 1.42
CA VAL A 273 11.59 21.31 2.85
C VAL A 273 11.51 22.65 3.55
N GLY A 274 10.58 22.81 4.49
CA GLY A 274 10.39 24.06 5.22
C GLY A 274 10.11 25.26 4.32
N GLY A 275 9.43 25.03 3.19
CA GLY A 275 9.14 26.05 2.18
C GLY A 275 10.28 26.36 1.20
N ALA A 276 11.48 25.78 1.39
CA ALA A 276 12.60 25.93 0.47
C ALA A 276 12.71 24.72 -0.48
N PRO A 277 12.90 24.92 -1.80
CA PRO A 277 13.13 23.82 -2.72
C PRO A 277 14.47 23.13 -2.43
N ALA A 278 14.45 21.81 -2.32
CA ALA A 278 15.65 20.98 -2.26
C ALA A 278 16.30 20.87 -3.66
N PRO A 279 17.61 20.60 -3.74
CA PRO A 279 18.28 20.33 -5.02
C PRO A 279 17.71 19.07 -5.70
N ALA A 280 18.06 18.88 -6.97
CA ALA A 280 17.68 17.68 -7.71
C ALA A 280 18.18 16.40 -6.99
N PRO A 281 17.39 15.31 -7.01
CA PRO A 281 17.81 14.04 -6.45
C PRO A 281 18.90 13.38 -7.29
N VAL A 282 19.57 12.39 -6.70
CA VAL A 282 20.36 11.40 -7.43
C VAL A 282 19.45 10.23 -7.79
N ALA A 283 19.39 9.88 -9.08
CA ALA A 283 18.70 8.68 -9.54
C ALA A 283 19.62 7.46 -9.48
N ASP A 284 19.05 6.28 -9.26
CA ASP A 284 19.77 5.01 -9.45
C ASP A 284 19.91 4.66 -10.95
N GLU A 285 20.66 3.60 -11.23
CA GLU A 285 20.99 3.19 -12.61
C GLU A 285 19.77 2.68 -13.39
N ASP A 286 18.77 2.10 -12.71
CA ASP A 286 17.54 1.59 -13.32
C ASP A 286 16.44 2.67 -13.44
N GLY A 287 16.68 3.88 -12.94
CA GLY A 287 15.74 5.01 -12.99
C GLY A 287 14.49 4.79 -12.15
N ARG A 288 14.55 3.90 -11.15
CA ARG A 288 13.42 3.54 -10.30
C ARG A 288 13.50 4.16 -8.92
N SER A 289 14.66 4.62 -8.48
CA SER A 289 14.81 5.28 -7.18
C SER A 289 15.39 6.67 -7.31
N LEU A 290 15.00 7.52 -6.36
CA LEU A 290 15.52 8.86 -6.20
C LEU A 290 15.96 9.07 -4.75
N LEU A 291 17.15 9.64 -4.58
CA LEU A 291 17.69 10.03 -3.28
C LEU A 291 17.94 11.54 -3.26
N TRP A 292 17.22 12.24 -2.40
CA TRP A 292 17.58 13.57 -1.96
C TRP A 292 18.44 13.46 -0.70
N SER A 293 19.58 14.14 -0.70
CA SER A 293 20.33 14.45 0.51
C SER A 293 20.52 15.96 0.53
N TYR A 294 19.70 16.64 1.34
CA TYR A 294 19.60 18.08 1.37
C TYR A 294 20.05 18.61 2.72
N LYS A 295 21.11 19.40 2.71
CA LYS A 295 21.50 20.22 3.85
C LYS A 295 20.90 21.62 3.68
N PRO A 296 19.95 22.03 4.54
CA PRO A 296 19.34 23.36 4.45
C PRO A 296 20.40 24.48 4.51
N PRO A 297 20.28 25.53 3.68
CA PRO A 297 21.25 26.63 3.63
C PRO A 297 21.15 27.56 4.85
N VAL A 298 20.02 27.51 5.54
CA VAL A 298 19.77 28.18 6.82
C VAL A 298 19.41 27.12 7.86
N PRO A 299 19.75 27.31 9.15
CA PRO A 299 19.31 26.41 10.20
C PRO A 299 17.79 26.23 10.17
N LEU A 300 17.34 24.99 10.26
CA LEU A 300 15.94 24.65 10.42
C LEU A 300 15.42 25.23 11.73
N SER A 301 14.12 25.57 11.77
CA SER A 301 13.46 26.08 12.96
C SER A 301 11.99 25.71 12.97
N GLY A 302 11.41 25.56 14.17
CA GLY A 302 9.98 25.30 14.31
C GLY A 302 9.57 23.91 13.80
N VAL A 303 8.36 23.84 13.25
CA VAL A 303 7.85 22.66 12.56
C VAL A 303 8.23 22.76 11.09
N VAL A 304 8.95 21.75 10.60
CA VAL A 304 9.39 21.67 9.20
C VAL A 304 8.52 20.68 8.46
N THR A 305 7.90 21.12 7.38
CA THR A 305 7.13 20.27 6.47
C THR A 305 7.98 19.85 5.27
N MET A 306 7.72 18.63 4.78
CA MET A 306 8.31 18.10 3.56
C MET A 306 7.18 17.82 2.59
N THR A 307 7.15 18.52 1.46
CA THR A 307 6.19 18.26 0.38
C THR A 307 6.91 17.81 -0.86
N LEU A 308 6.29 16.87 -1.57
CA LEU A 308 6.95 16.18 -2.65
C LEU A 308 5.99 16.02 -3.83
N ARG A 309 6.55 16.20 -5.03
CA ARG A 309 5.93 15.89 -6.30
C ARG A 309 6.79 14.91 -7.09
N ALA A 310 6.21 13.83 -7.59
CA ALA A 310 6.85 12.82 -8.44
C ALA A 310 5.83 12.13 -9.37
N TRP A 311 6.30 11.68 -10.53
CA TRP A 311 5.52 10.96 -11.53
C TRP A 311 6.27 9.71 -11.96
N ASP A 312 5.53 8.63 -12.17
CA ASP A 312 6.04 7.47 -12.90
C ASP A 312 5.77 7.59 -14.41
N LEU A 313 6.33 6.64 -15.16
CA LEU A 313 6.18 6.52 -16.60
C LEU A 313 4.77 6.04 -17.02
N HIS A 314 3.95 5.57 -16.07
CA HIS A 314 2.56 5.18 -16.29
C HIS A 314 1.57 6.35 -16.09
N GLY A 315 2.03 7.46 -15.52
CA GLY A 315 1.26 8.66 -15.24
C GLY A 315 0.63 8.70 -13.85
N ASN A 316 0.96 7.79 -12.94
CA ASN A 316 0.56 7.93 -11.55
C ASN A 316 1.39 9.03 -10.88
N VAL A 317 0.78 9.74 -9.93
CA VAL A 317 1.33 10.97 -9.36
C VAL A 317 1.34 10.92 -7.84
N TYR A 318 2.52 11.16 -7.26
CA TYR A 318 2.65 11.56 -5.87
C TYR A 318 2.74 13.10 -5.83
N ASN A 319 1.78 13.78 -5.20
CA ASN A 319 1.81 15.25 -5.07
C ASN A 319 1.13 15.69 -3.78
N ARG A 320 1.86 15.63 -2.66
CA ARG A 320 1.31 15.92 -1.33
C ARG A 320 2.39 16.06 -0.26
N LEU A 321 1.95 16.31 0.98
CA LEU A 321 2.78 16.25 2.18
C LEU A 321 3.34 14.84 2.33
N LEU A 322 4.66 14.76 2.44
CA LEU A 322 5.42 13.55 2.68
C LEU A 322 5.53 13.26 4.18
N GLY A 323 5.73 14.32 4.96
CA GLY A 323 5.90 14.25 6.40
C GLY A 323 6.21 15.62 6.98
N ARG A 324 6.39 15.65 8.31
CA ARG A 324 6.75 16.83 9.07
C ARG A 324 7.55 16.42 10.29
N PHE A 325 8.41 17.30 10.80
CA PHE A 325 9.18 17.06 12.02
C PHE A 325 9.41 18.36 12.79
N GLN A 326 9.73 18.26 14.08
CA GLN A 326 9.94 19.40 14.98
C GLN A 326 11.42 19.55 15.30
N VAL A 327 11.94 20.75 15.06
CA VAL A 327 13.32 21.13 15.39
C VAL A 327 13.46 21.31 16.91
N TYR A 328 14.65 21.06 17.46
CA TYR A 328 14.97 21.30 18.86
C TYR A 328 14.58 22.73 19.27
N GLY A 329 13.81 22.84 20.36
CA GLY A 329 13.30 24.11 20.87
C GLY A 329 12.12 24.69 20.10
N ALA A 330 11.55 23.97 19.12
CA ALA A 330 10.28 24.36 18.50
C ALA A 330 9.19 24.44 19.56
N VAL A 331 8.50 25.59 19.62
CA VAL A 331 7.31 25.78 20.46
C VAL A 331 6.10 25.55 19.57
N VAL A 332 5.35 24.49 19.84
CA VAL A 332 4.05 24.25 19.20
C VAL A 332 3.00 25.03 20.00
N PRO A 333 2.35 26.04 19.42
CA PRO A 333 1.34 26.82 20.13
C PRO A 333 0.13 25.94 20.46
N PRO A 334 -0.45 26.05 21.68
CA PRO A 334 -1.70 25.36 21.99
C PRO A 334 -2.78 25.71 20.97
N GLY A 335 -3.46 24.70 20.42
CA GLY A 335 -4.46 24.89 19.36
C GLY A 335 -3.93 24.77 17.93
N ASP A 336 -2.64 24.51 17.72
CA ASP A 336 -2.10 23.97 16.46
C ASP A 336 -2.50 22.48 16.36
N VAL A 337 -3.77 22.25 16.02
CA VAL A 337 -4.37 20.92 15.96
C VAL A 337 -3.99 20.21 14.68
N ASP A 338 -3.63 20.93 13.62
CA ASP A 338 -3.14 20.32 12.40
C ASP A 338 -1.64 19.99 12.44
N GLY A 339 -0.90 20.59 13.38
CA GLY A 339 0.49 20.32 13.72
C GLY A 339 1.47 20.97 12.74
N ASP A 340 1.11 22.06 12.07
CA ASP A 340 1.95 22.77 11.08
C ASP A 340 2.85 23.85 11.69
N GLY A 341 2.77 24.05 13.01
CA GLY A 341 3.49 25.05 13.77
C GLY A 341 2.75 26.38 13.89
N ARG A 342 1.51 26.49 13.40
CA ARG A 342 0.70 27.71 13.41
C ARG A 342 -0.73 27.41 13.83
N VAL A 343 -1.39 28.39 14.42
CA VAL A 343 -2.81 28.32 14.75
C VAL A 343 -3.58 29.20 13.78
N THR A 344 -4.26 28.60 12.83
CA THR A 344 -4.90 29.29 11.70
C THR A 344 -6.35 28.81 11.49
N GLY A 345 -6.96 29.26 10.39
CA GLY A 345 -8.29 28.77 10.00
C GLY A 345 -8.32 27.27 9.70
N SER A 346 -7.19 26.67 9.32
CA SER A 346 -7.08 25.22 9.08
C SER A 346 -7.32 24.43 10.36
N ASP A 347 -6.72 24.88 11.47
CA ASP A 347 -6.91 24.33 12.81
C ASP A 347 -8.36 24.43 13.24
N LEU A 348 -8.97 25.60 13.03
CA LEU A 348 -10.37 25.81 13.35
C LEU A 348 -11.30 24.87 12.55
N VAL A 349 -10.99 24.62 11.28
CA VAL A 349 -11.75 23.65 10.46
C VAL A 349 -11.58 22.23 11.00
N ARG A 350 -10.34 21.80 11.30
CA ARG A 350 -10.06 20.46 11.85
C ARG A 350 -10.77 20.25 13.18
N LEU A 351 -10.68 21.22 14.10
CA LEU A 351 -11.41 21.21 15.37
C LEU A 351 -12.93 21.19 15.13
N GLY A 352 -13.43 22.06 14.25
CA GLY A 352 -14.86 22.15 13.93
C GLY A 352 -15.46 20.86 13.36
N LEU A 353 -14.68 20.07 12.61
CA LEU A 353 -15.11 18.76 12.11
C LEU A 353 -15.26 17.71 13.24
N ALA A 354 -14.49 17.86 14.31
CA ALA A 354 -14.53 17.01 15.49
C ALA A 354 -15.43 17.56 16.62
N PHE A 355 -15.89 18.80 16.54
CA PHE A 355 -16.63 19.46 17.62
C PHE A 355 -17.86 18.66 18.08
N GLY A 356 -17.95 18.47 19.39
CA GLY A 356 -18.93 17.64 20.09
C GLY A 356 -18.66 16.13 20.04
N ALA A 357 -17.49 15.69 19.55
CA ALA A 357 -17.09 14.28 19.56
C ALA A 357 -16.31 13.94 20.83
N GLY A 358 -16.72 12.86 21.52
CA GLY A 358 -15.92 12.27 22.60
C GLY A 358 -15.01 11.15 22.11
N ALA A 359 -14.03 10.74 22.92
CA ALA A 359 -12.95 9.81 22.58
C ALA A 359 -13.35 8.46 21.92
N ARG A 360 -14.63 8.06 22.03
CA ARG A 360 -15.19 6.85 21.41
C ARG A 360 -15.89 7.08 20.07
N SER A 361 -16.09 8.34 19.69
CA SER A 361 -16.73 8.74 18.44
C SER A 361 -15.77 8.59 17.27
N ARG A 362 -16.29 8.26 16.08
CA ARG A 362 -15.50 8.25 14.83
C ARG A 362 -15.08 9.63 14.35
N ARG A 363 -15.81 10.66 14.80
CA ARG A 363 -15.45 12.06 14.52
C ARG A 363 -14.43 12.60 15.52
N TYR A 364 -14.06 11.81 16.53
CA TYR A 364 -13.07 12.24 17.51
C TYR A 364 -11.72 12.33 16.84
N ASP A 365 -11.07 13.46 17.08
CA ASP A 365 -9.71 13.73 16.64
C ASP A 365 -8.92 14.09 17.88
N ALA A 366 -7.99 13.21 18.27
CA ALA A 366 -7.18 13.41 19.46
C ALA A 366 -6.32 14.68 19.38
N ALA A 367 -6.03 15.20 18.19
CA ALA A 367 -5.32 16.46 18.05
C ALA A 367 -6.23 17.69 18.25
N ALA A 368 -7.55 17.53 18.09
CA ALA A 368 -8.54 18.57 18.34
C ALA A 368 -9.01 18.65 19.80
N ASP A 369 -8.73 17.61 20.60
CA ASP A 369 -8.88 17.57 22.06
C ASP A 369 -7.60 18.13 22.70
N VAL A 370 -7.50 19.45 22.68
CA VAL A 370 -6.30 20.23 23.03
C VAL A 370 -6.06 20.22 24.53
N ASP A 371 -7.13 20.11 25.34
CA ASP A 371 -7.03 20.02 26.80
C ASP A 371 -6.89 18.57 27.33
N GLY A 372 -7.11 17.57 26.48
CA GLY A 372 -6.98 16.16 26.81
C GLY A 372 -8.13 15.61 27.68
N SER A 373 -9.28 16.29 27.69
CA SER A 373 -10.46 15.92 28.47
C SER A 373 -11.16 14.66 27.95
N GLY A 374 -10.86 14.24 26.71
CA GLY A 374 -11.56 13.16 26.01
C GLY A 374 -12.80 13.63 25.27
N GLN A 375 -13.03 14.95 25.16
CA GLN A 375 -14.12 15.59 24.42
C GLN A 375 -13.54 16.73 23.58
N VAL A 376 -14.01 16.90 22.35
CA VAL A 376 -13.73 18.10 21.56
C VAL A 376 -14.87 19.08 21.76
N ASP A 377 -14.70 20.12 22.56
CA ASP A 377 -15.77 21.06 22.91
C ASP A 377 -15.35 22.54 23.00
N GLY A 378 -16.11 23.33 23.75
CA GLY A 378 -15.89 24.76 23.90
C GLY A 378 -14.57 25.12 24.59
N GLU A 379 -14.02 24.24 25.44
CA GLU A 379 -12.73 24.44 26.09
C GLU A 379 -11.58 24.35 25.07
N ASP A 380 -11.60 23.38 24.17
CA ASP A 380 -10.63 23.27 23.07
C ASP A 380 -10.71 24.46 22.11
N LEU A 381 -11.94 24.85 21.74
CA LEU A 381 -12.15 26.01 20.88
C LEU A 381 -11.64 27.30 21.54
N ALA A 382 -11.78 27.43 22.87
CA ALA A 382 -11.26 28.58 23.60
C ALA A 382 -9.73 28.60 23.60
N ILE A 383 -9.06 27.44 23.76
CA ILE A 383 -7.61 27.34 23.66
C ILE A 383 -7.13 27.71 22.26
N LEU A 384 -7.75 27.16 21.21
CA LEU A 384 -7.44 27.50 19.82
C LEU A 384 -7.64 28.99 19.55
N ALA A 385 -8.79 29.55 19.92
CA ALA A 385 -9.10 30.96 19.71
C ALA A 385 -8.14 31.90 20.44
N ALA A 386 -7.71 31.55 21.67
CA ALA A 386 -6.76 32.33 22.44
C ALA A 386 -5.36 32.39 21.79
N ASN A 387 -5.03 31.39 20.97
CA ASN A 387 -3.75 31.31 20.26
C ASN A 387 -3.89 31.59 18.77
N PHE A 388 -5.06 32.00 18.26
CA PHE A 388 -5.27 32.20 16.82
C PHE A 388 -4.32 33.25 16.25
N GLY A 389 -3.62 32.90 15.17
CA GLY A 389 -2.55 33.69 14.56
C GLY A 389 -1.18 33.50 15.22
N ALA A 390 -1.05 32.70 16.29
CA ALA A 390 0.24 32.29 16.82
C ALA A 390 0.93 31.33 15.85
N GLY A 391 2.26 31.39 15.81
CA GLY A 391 3.08 30.52 15.00
C GLY A 391 4.51 31.02 14.90
N VAL A 392 5.41 30.13 14.49
CA VAL A 392 6.83 30.43 14.22
C VAL A 392 7.10 30.81 12.77
#